data_AF-A0A4V6J1Q0-F1
#
_entry.id   AF-A0A4V6J1Q0-F1
#
_cell.length_a   1.000
_cell.length_b   1.000
_cell.length_c   1.000
_cell.angle_alpha   90.00
_cell.angle_beta   90.00
_cell.angle_gamma   90.00
#
_symmetry.space_group_name_H-M   'P 1'
#
loop_
_entity.id
_entity.type
_entity.pdbx_description
1 polymer ?
#
loop_
_entity_poly.entity_id
_entity_poly.type
_entity_poly.pdbx_seq_one_letter_code
_entity_poly.pdbx_strand_id
1 'polypeptide(L)' 'MLKAEGKTIVALTHDERDCHLTDRIIKLEPGRIALAAPL' A
#
# COMPACT_ATOMS: atom_id res chain seq x y z
N MET A 1 6.43 -8.41 14.82
CA MET A 1 5.46 -7.84 13.85
C MET A 1 6.24 -6.81 13.05
N LEU A 2 6.44 -7.01 11.75
CA LEU A 2 7.38 -6.21 10.94
C LEU A 2 7.16 -4.69 11.06
N LYS A 3 5.90 -4.23 11.11
CA LYS A 3 5.55 -2.81 11.32
C LYS A 3 6.01 -2.29 12.69
N ALA A 4 5.83 -3.09 13.74
CA ALA A 4 6.25 -2.75 15.10
C ALA A 4 7.77 -2.69 15.27
N GLU A 5 8.53 -3.29 14.37
CA GLU A 5 10.00 -3.21 14.31
C GLU A 5 10.49 -1.96 13.55
N GLY A 6 9.60 -1.06 13.13
CA GLY A 6 9.94 0.15 12.38
C GLY A 6 10.37 -0.12 10.94
N LYS A 7 10.06 -1.32 10.40
CA LYS A 7 10.40 -1.66 9.02
C LYS A 7 9.36 -1.12 8.05
N THR A 8 9.83 -0.58 6.93
CA THR A 8 8.98 -0.27 5.78
C THR A 8 8.52 -1.57 5.13
N ILE A 9 7.21 -1.69 4.90
CA ILE A 9 6.59 -2.86 4.27
C ILE A 9 5.89 -2.40 3.00
N VAL A 10 6.12 -3.12 1.90
CA VAL A 10 5.39 -2.93 0.65
C VAL A 10 4.60 -4.21 0.39
N ALA A 11 3.27 -4.11 0.37
CA ALA A 11 2.37 -5.17 -0.03
C ALA A 11 1.85 -4.89 -1.44
N LEU A 12 1.94 -5.88 -2.33
CA LEU A 12 1.41 -5.84 -3.68
C LEU A 12 0.23 -6.80 -3.73
N THR A 13 -0.97 -6.27 -3.94
CA THR A 13 -2.20 -7.06 -3.97
C THR A 13 -3.20 -6.46 -4.95
N HIS A 14 -4.05 -7.31 -5.50
CA HIS A 14 -5.26 -6.90 -6.22
C HIS A 14 -6.48 -6.82 -5.29
N ASP A 15 -6.34 -7.24 -4.04
CA ASP A 15 -7.40 -7.23 -3.02
C ASP A 15 -7.37 -5.92 -2.23
N GLU A 16 -8.31 -5.03 -2.53
CA GLU A 16 -8.41 -3.71 -1.87
C GLU A 16 -8.81 -3.82 -0.39
N ARG A 17 -9.22 -5.00 0.10
CA ARG A 17 -9.61 -5.19 1.52
C ARG A 17 -8.46 -4.98 2.48
N ASP A 18 -7.22 -5.25 2.09
CA ASP A 18 -6.04 -5.09 2.96
C ASP A 18 -5.57 -3.64 3.10
N CYS A 19 -6.15 -2.72 2.31
CA CYS A 19 -5.75 -1.31 2.33
C CYS A 19 -5.87 -0.68 3.73
N HIS A 20 -6.85 -1.05 4.55
CA HIS A 20 -7.02 -0.48 5.90
C HIS A 20 -5.82 -0.70 6.86
N LEU A 21 -4.89 -1.60 6.54
CA LEU A 21 -3.71 -1.89 7.36
C LEU A 21 -2.50 -1.03 7.00
N THR A 22 -2.52 -0.35 5.85
CA THR A 22 -1.37 0.37 5.32
C THR A 22 -1.40 1.84 5.73
N ASP A 23 -0.23 2.45 5.84
CA ASP A 23 -0.13 3.89 6.13
C ASP A 23 -0.36 4.74 4.85
N ARG A 24 -0.24 4.12 3.67
CA ARG A 24 -0.37 4.75 2.35
C ARG A 24 -0.89 3.74 1.32
N ILE A 25 -1.52 4.26 0.26
CA ILE A 25 -1.92 3.50 -0.93
C ILE A 25 -1.25 4.08 -2.17
N ILE A 26 -0.71 3.19 -3.01
CA ILE A 26 -0.35 3.50 -4.39
C ILE A 26 -1.19 2.59 -5.30
N LYS A 27 -2.04 3.16 -6.15
CA LYS A 27 -2.77 2.41 -7.18
C LYS A 27 -2.05 2.59 -8.51
N LEU A 28 -1.68 1.46 -9.12
CA LEU A 28 -1.07 1.43 -10.43
C LEU A 28 -2.13 1.07 -11.48
N GLU A 29 -2.09 1.80 -12.59
CA GLU A 29 -2.75 1.46 -13.84
C GLU A 29 -1.65 1.17 -14.88
N PRO A 30 -1.97 0.58 -16.05
CA PRO A 30 -0.95 0.27 -17.05
C PRO A 30 0.00 1.43 -17.33
N GLY A 31 1.27 1.26 -16.93
CA GLY A 31 2.36 2.22 -17.15
C GLY A 31 2.29 3.52 -16.34
N ARG A 32 1.37 3.68 -15.38
CA ARG A 32 1.24 4.93 -14.62
C ARG A 32 0.76 4.74 -13.17
N ILE A 33 1.11 5.69 -12.32
CA ILE A 33 0.51 5.83 -10.99
C ILE A 33 -0.84 6.53 -11.15
N ALA A 34 -1.92 5.83 -10.80
CA ALA A 34 -3.28 6.38 -10.86
C ALA A 34 -3.69 7.05 -9.55
N LEU A 35 -3.16 6.59 -8.41
CA LEU A 35 -3.38 7.20 -7.08
C LEU A 35 -2.11 7.07 -6.24
N ALA A 36 -1.79 8.13 -5.48
CA ALA A 36 -0.83 8.09 -4.38
C ALA A 36 -1.37 8.94 -3.23
N ALA A 37 -1.77 8.30 -2.13
CA ALA A 37 -2.43 8.98 -1.01
C ALA A 37 -2.04 8.38 0.35
N PRO A 38 -2.03 9.18 1.42
CA PRO A 38 -2.09 8.66 2.79
C PRO A 38 -3.48 8.02 3.04
N LEU A 39 -3.51 7.02 3.92
CA LEU A 39 -4.75 6.43 4.45
C LEU A 39 -5.15 7.07 5.77
#